data_AF-A0A7C5IQQ3-F1
#
_entry.id   AF-A0A7C5IQQ3-F1
#
_cell.length_a   1.000
_cell.length_b   1.000
_cell.length_c   1.000
_cell.angle_alpha   90.00
_cell.angle_beta   90.00
_cell.angle_gamma   90.00
#
_symmetry.space_group_name_H-M   'P 1'
#
loop_
_entity.id
_entity.type
_entity.pdbx_description
1 polymer ?
#
loop_
_entity_poly.entity_id
_entity_poly.type
_entity_poly.pdbx_seq_one_letter_code
_entity_poly.pdbx_strand_id
1 'polypeptide(L)'
;MSDQKFRLTSKHTRNFGGMALLGVILLILGYVMSIVDLPGNHAADHHAATVEHSDDHAVEPTGHEHGEATGHGSHAEADQSGHMEDGTWLRAVVHPKQIHGVHHHTEVSGMTKFGASFLGASFWWLAVSLFGVFFIAVGYLANVGWYVMLKRVLENYYRFLPFVGGILLLVFIIFGKDIYMWKAVEEGTDALIDGKRALLNGVFFIASVVLLVSVWSLLAHMIKKASHAEEAQGGLENHKKSIKFSAIFMPTFGLGFSAASFLWLMSVDPHWFSTIYAVYCFAGLFVGGMTVTMFITTHLRDKGHLPNLHGDHLHDMGKFMFAFSIFWAYIWVSQYLLIWYANIPEETVYYFQRMENYQLLFALNVVLNFVYPFIAMMPRKAKREAASLRSVGRVILLGRLVDVYLLIAPGVLGAEGGFATLVMMAGAFLVLGGGFLFVVFKGFEDAPLEAKNHPYFGESIHHETGV
;
A
#
# COMPACT_ATOMS: atom_id res chain seq x y z
N MET A 1 40.38 13.36 -5.49
CA MET A 1 39.59 12.11 -5.46
C MET A 1 38.68 12.14 -6.66
N SER A 2 38.79 11.12 -7.53
CA SER A 2 38.17 11.09 -8.86
C SER A 2 36.68 11.41 -8.84
N ASP A 3 36.24 12.37 -9.65
CA ASP A 3 34.85 12.57 -10.10
C ASP A 3 34.38 11.36 -10.93
N GLN A 4 34.46 10.17 -10.35
CA GLN A 4 34.09 8.94 -11.02
C GLN A 4 32.57 8.89 -11.06
N LYS A 5 32.02 9.36 -12.19
CA LYS A 5 30.62 9.14 -12.56
C LYS A 5 30.30 7.66 -12.37
N PHE A 6 29.20 7.38 -11.67
CA PHE A 6 28.70 6.02 -11.51
C PHE A 6 28.52 5.39 -12.90
N ARG A 7 28.90 4.12 -13.03
CA ARG A 7 28.65 3.33 -14.23
C ARG A 7 27.99 2.01 -13.84
N LEU A 8 26.89 1.70 -14.52
CA LEU A 8 26.19 0.45 -14.35
C LEU A 8 27.08 -0.69 -14.85
N THR A 9 27.58 -1.51 -13.93
CA THR A 9 28.42 -2.66 -14.28
C THR A 9 27.56 -3.86 -14.70
N SER A 10 28.14 -4.77 -15.48
CA SER A 10 27.51 -6.04 -15.87
C SER A 10 27.04 -6.87 -14.67
N LYS A 11 27.74 -6.77 -13.52
CA LYS A 11 27.34 -7.43 -12.27
C LYS A 11 26.02 -6.90 -11.73
N HIS A 12 25.76 -5.59 -11.80
CA HIS A 12 24.49 -5.01 -11.39
C HIS A 12 23.35 -5.54 -12.28
N THR A 13 23.52 -5.44 -13.60
CA THR A 13 22.52 -5.92 -14.56
C THR A 13 22.23 -7.41 -14.38
N ARG A 14 23.26 -8.24 -14.15
CA ARG A 14 23.08 -9.67 -13.87
C ARG A 14 22.34 -9.92 -12.56
N ASN A 15 22.62 -9.16 -11.51
CA ASN A 15 21.92 -9.32 -10.22
C ASN A 15 20.45 -8.92 -10.32
N PHE A 16 20.15 -7.80 -10.98
CA PHE A 16 18.77 -7.35 -11.19
C PHE A 16 18.00 -8.29 -12.10
N GLY A 17 18.65 -8.78 -13.18
CA GLY A 17 18.09 -9.82 -14.05
C GLY A 17 17.87 -11.14 -13.32
N GLY A 18 18.79 -11.55 -12.45
CA GLY A 18 18.64 -12.73 -11.60
C GLY A 18 17.49 -12.60 -10.59
N MET A 19 17.29 -11.42 -10.01
CA MET A 19 16.14 -11.13 -9.15
C MET A 19 14.82 -11.21 -9.92
N ALA A 20 14.77 -10.62 -11.13
CA ALA A 20 13.59 -10.71 -11.99
C ALA A 20 13.33 -12.17 -12.44
N LEU A 21 14.38 -12.93 -12.77
CA LEU A 21 14.27 -14.34 -13.13
C LEU A 21 13.72 -15.18 -11.97
N LEU A 22 14.23 -14.98 -10.75
CA LEU A 22 13.65 -15.61 -9.56
C LEU A 22 12.18 -15.23 -9.39
N GLY A 23 11.84 -13.97 -9.64
CA GLY A 23 10.46 -13.51 -9.63
C GLY A 23 9.57 -14.23 -10.64
N VAL A 24 10.05 -14.44 -11.87
CA VAL A 24 9.34 -15.22 -12.91
C VAL A 24 9.16 -16.68 -12.47
N ILE A 25 10.19 -17.29 -11.87
CA ILE A 25 10.10 -18.66 -11.35
C ILE A 25 9.02 -18.75 -10.27
N LEU A 26 8.96 -17.79 -9.33
CA LEU A 26 7.93 -17.77 -8.29
C LEU A 26 6.53 -17.51 -8.86
N LEU A 27 6.39 -16.69 -9.89
CA LEU A 27 5.12 -16.50 -10.60
C LEU A 27 4.63 -17.79 -11.23
N ILE A 28 5.51 -18.51 -11.95
CA ILE A 28 5.17 -19.79 -12.58
C ILE A 28 4.85 -20.83 -11.51
N LEU A 29 5.69 -20.95 -10.47
CA LEU A 29 5.50 -21.88 -9.37
C LEU A 29 4.17 -21.63 -8.67
N GLY A 30 3.89 -20.37 -8.32
CA GLY A 30 2.63 -19.99 -7.68
C GLY A 30 1.42 -20.23 -8.58
N TYR A 31 1.52 -19.96 -9.88
CA TYR A 31 0.46 -20.28 -10.83
C TYR A 31 0.21 -21.79 -10.92
N VAL A 32 1.28 -22.60 -11.03
CA VAL A 32 1.18 -24.07 -11.04
C VAL A 32 0.57 -24.60 -9.73
N MET A 33 0.99 -24.07 -8.57
CA MET A 33 0.39 -24.42 -7.27
C MET A 33 -1.08 -24.01 -7.16
N SER A 34 -1.53 -23.03 -7.95
CA SER A 34 -2.93 -22.59 -7.95
C SER A 34 -3.85 -23.44 -8.82
N ILE A 35 -3.29 -24.18 -9.78
CA ILE A 35 -4.04 -25.09 -10.69
C ILE A 35 -3.91 -26.56 -10.29
N VAL A 36 -2.84 -26.91 -9.58
CA VAL A 36 -2.64 -28.25 -9.03
C VAL A 36 -3.29 -28.26 -7.67
N ASP A 37 -4.37 -29.02 -7.53
CA ASP A 37 -5.00 -29.34 -6.24
C ASP A 37 -3.98 -30.06 -5.34
N LEU A 38 -3.15 -29.29 -4.66
CA LEU A 38 -2.30 -29.80 -3.60
C LEU A 38 -3.21 -30.16 -2.42
N PRO A 39 -3.18 -31.41 -1.92
CA PRO A 39 -3.93 -31.79 -0.74
C PRO A 39 -3.48 -30.92 0.44
N GLY A 40 -4.33 -29.96 0.83
CA GLY A 40 -4.00 -28.96 1.85
C GLY A 40 -4.49 -27.54 1.57
N ASN A 41 -4.86 -27.20 0.33
CA ASN A 41 -5.43 -25.87 0.02
C ASN A 41 -6.87 -25.67 0.56
N HIS A 42 -7.55 -26.76 0.91
CA HIS A 42 -8.86 -26.75 1.59
C HIS A 42 -8.77 -27.15 3.07
N ALA A 43 -7.57 -27.23 3.67
CA ALA A 43 -7.39 -27.67 5.05
C ALA A 43 -7.64 -26.54 6.08
N ALA A 44 -8.80 -25.90 5.96
CA ALA A 44 -9.53 -25.38 7.10
C ALA A 44 -10.89 -26.05 7.03
N ASP A 45 -11.02 -27.16 7.77
CA ASP A 45 -12.22 -27.98 7.82
C ASP A 45 -13.46 -27.11 7.94
N HIS A 46 -14.38 -27.27 6.98
CA HIS A 46 -15.76 -26.83 7.12
C HIS A 46 -16.36 -27.59 8.31
N HIS A 47 -16.25 -27.04 9.50
CA HIS A 47 -17.17 -27.35 10.59
C HIS A 47 -18.53 -26.77 10.18
N ALA A 48 -19.26 -27.52 9.37
CA ALA A 48 -20.69 -27.37 9.24
C ALA A 48 -21.29 -27.63 10.62
N ALA A 49 -21.51 -26.56 11.39
CA ALA A 49 -22.36 -26.62 12.57
C ALA A 49 -23.78 -26.88 12.07
N THR A 50 -24.17 -28.16 11.99
CA THR A 50 -25.57 -28.57 11.92
C THR A 50 -26.23 -28.11 13.22
N VAL A 51 -26.96 -27.00 13.17
CA VAL A 51 -27.87 -26.61 14.24
C VAL A 51 -29.12 -27.47 14.06
N GLU A 52 -29.28 -28.47 14.92
CA GLU A 52 -30.54 -29.19 15.08
C GLU A 52 -31.61 -28.19 15.58
N HIS A 53 -32.69 -28.05 14.84
CA HIS A 53 -33.88 -27.32 15.28
C HIS A 53 -34.63 -28.17 16.30
N SER A 54 -34.67 -27.73 17.56
CA SER A 54 -35.71 -28.15 18.51
C SER A 54 -36.89 -27.19 18.38
N ASP A 55 -37.95 -27.63 17.70
CA ASP A 55 -39.26 -26.97 17.72
C ASP A 55 -39.89 -27.17 19.09
N ASP A 56 -40.01 -26.11 19.88
CA ASP A 56 -40.96 -26.09 20.99
C ASP A 56 -41.57 -24.68 21.16
N HIS A 57 -42.86 -24.70 21.50
CA HIS A 57 -43.76 -23.58 21.82
C HIS A 57 -44.64 -23.03 20.69
N ALA A 58 -45.70 -23.80 20.41
CA ALA A 58 -47.02 -23.25 20.07
C ALA A 58 -47.67 -22.62 21.31
N VAL A 59 -48.22 -21.41 21.18
CA VAL A 59 -49.26 -20.87 22.07
C VAL A 59 -50.29 -20.13 21.21
N GLU A 60 -51.55 -20.55 21.33
CA GLU A 60 -52.74 -19.99 20.67
C GLU A 60 -53.09 -18.59 21.19
N PRO A 61 -53.79 -17.74 20.40
CA PRO A 61 -54.25 -16.43 20.87
C PRO A 61 -55.68 -16.51 21.41
N THR A 62 -55.90 -16.10 22.65
CA THR A 62 -57.22 -15.75 23.19
C THR A 62 -57.42 -14.23 23.12
N GLY A 63 -58.54 -13.81 22.54
CA GLY A 63 -58.84 -12.39 22.25
C GLY A 63 -59.43 -11.59 23.40
N HIS A 64 -59.65 -10.30 23.13
CA HIS A 64 -60.72 -9.48 23.69
C HIS A 64 -60.97 -8.24 22.80
N GLU A 65 -62.24 -7.96 22.53
CA GLU A 65 -62.79 -6.81 21.80
C GLU A 65 -62.97 -5.57 22.70
N HIS A 66 -62.79 -4.37 22.13
CA HIS A 66 -63.84 -3.33 21.93
C HIS A 66 -63.25 -1.90 21.85
N GLY A 67 -63.79 -1.10 20.92
CA GLY A 67 -63.88 0.36 21.06
C GLY A 67 -63.57 1.18 19.81
N GLU A 68 -64.59 1.48 19.00
CA GLU A 68 -64.55 2.49 17.92
C GLU A 68 -64.45 3.93 18.46
N ALA A 69 -63.66 4.78 17.80
CA ALA A 69 -63.97 6.20 17.62
C ALA A 69 -63.16 6.79 16.44
N THR A 70 -63.87 7.50 15.57
CA THR A 70 -63.40 8.21 14.37
C THR A 70 -62.76 9.57 14.71
N GLY A 71 -61.82 10.03 13.89
CA GLY A 71 -61.30 11.40 13.99
C GLY A 71 -60.15 11.69 13.02
N HIS A 72 -60.43 12.47 11.97
CA HIS A 72 -59.45 13.04 11.05
C HIS A 72 -58.51 14.05 11.73
N GLY A 73 -57.26 14.13 11.27
CA GLY A 73 -56.52 15.40 11.22
C GLY A 73 -55.04 15.37 11.58
N SER A 74 -54.27 15.97 10.66
CA SER A 74 -52.97 16.63 10.84
C SER A 74 -51.68 15.81 11.05
N HIS A 75 -50.78 16.03 10.09
CA HIS A 75 -49.32 16.13 10.20
C HIS A 75 -48.74 16.20 11.63
N ALA A 76 -47.79 15.31 11.93
CA ALA A 76 -46.69 15.59 12.83
C ALA A 76 -45.52 14.65 12.55
N GLU A 77 -44.32 15.24 12.58
CA GLU A 77 -43.03 14.58 12.73
C GLU A 77 -43.01 13.68 13.97
N ALA A 78 -42.31 12.54 13.88
CA ALA A 78 -41.74 11.81 15.01
C ALA A 78 -40.66 10.88 14.43
N ASP A 79 -39.38 11.07 14.73
CA ASP A 79 -38.74 10.67 15.98
C ASP A 79 -38.93 9.16 16.22
N GLN A 80 -37.87 8.39 15.95
CA GLN A 80 -37.71 7.03 16.46
C GLN A 80 -36.36 6.95 17.16
N SER A 81 -36.30 7.61 18.30
CA SER A 81 -35.57 7.12 19.47
C SER A 81 -36.22 5.80 19.92
N GLY A 82 -35.58 4.68 19.60
CA GLY A 82 -35.92 3.38 20.16
C GLY A 82 -35.35 3.25 21.57
N HIS A 83 -36.24 3.31 22.57
CA HIS A 83 -35.95 3.00 23.96
C HIS A 83 -35.32 1.62 24.11
N MET A 84 -34.16 1.56 24.78
CA MET A 84 -33.55 0.33 25.29
C MET A 84 -34.22 -0.05 26.60
N GLU A 85 -34.85 -1.21 26.64
CA GLU A 85 -35.01 -2.00 27.87
C GLU A 85 -34.30 -3.36 27.68
N ASP A 86 -33.63 -3.78 28.75
CA ASP A 86 -33.04 -5.10 28.99
C ASP A 86 -31.76 -5.51 28.23
N GLY A 87 -30.63 -5.03 28.76
CA GLY A 87 -29.72 -5.90 29.53
C GLY A 87 -29.02 -7.08 28.85
N THR A 88 -29.09 -7.23 27.53
CA THR A 88 -28.35 -8.25 26.79
C THR A 88 -27.55 -7.61 25.67
N TRP A 89 -26.22 -7.63 25.81
CA TRP A 89 -25.25 -7.32 24.75
C TRP A 89 -25.28 -8.41 23.67
N LEU A 90 -26.44 -8.63 23.05
CA LEU A 90 -26.62 -9.60 21.98
C LEU A 90 -25.53 -9.34 20.93
N ARG A 91 -24.56 -10.27 20.90
CA ARG A 91 -23.65 -10.46 19.79
C ARG A 91 -24.50 -10.31 18.54
N ALA A 92 -24.16 -9.39 17.66
CA ALA A 92 -24.72 -9.40 16.31
C ALA A 92 -24.45 -10.81 15.76
N VAL A 93 -25.47 -11.67 15.78
CA VAL A 93 -25.39 -12.98 15.17
C VAL A 93 -25.43 -12.68 13.68
N VAL A 94 -24.25 -12.67 13.07
CA VAL A 94 -24.14 -12.52 11.63
C VAL A 94 -24.86 -13.71 11.02
N HIS A 95 -26.04 -13.46 10.45
CA HIS A 95 -26.81 -14.54 9.85
C HIS A 95 -26.07 -15.05 8.60
N PRO A 96 -26.01 -16.37 8.34
CA PRO A 96 -25.32 -16.93 7.17
C PRO A 96 -25.77 -16.32 5.84
N LYS A 97 -27.03 -15.83 5.76
CA LYS A 97 -27.54 -15.12 4.57
C LYS A 97 -26.93 -13.74 4.35
N GLN A 98 -26.47 -13.05 5.39
CA GLN A 98 -25.69 -11.81 5.25
C GLN A 98 -24.22 -12.11 4.88
N ILE A 99 -23.74 -13.32 5.18
CA ILE A 99 -22.39 -13.81 4.84
C ILE A 99 -22.32 -14.34 3.39
N HIS A 100 -23.45 -14.75 2.82
CA HIS A 100 -23.53 -15.36 1.48
C HIS A 100 -24.03 -14.44 0.37
N GLY A 101 -24.35 -13.18 0.67
CA GLY A 101 -24.99 -12.27 -0.30
C GLY A 101 -24.06 -11.63 -1.34
N VAL A 102 -22.73 -11.65 -1.17
CA VAL A 102 -21.84 -10.76 -1.95
C VAL A 102 -20.50 -11.41 -2.34
N HIS A 103 -20.47 -12.73 -2.54
CA HIS A 103 -19.25 -13.41 -2.99
C HIS A 103 -19.48 -14.13 -4.30
N HIS A 104 -18.54 -13.94 -5.23
CA HIS A 104 -18.49 -14.57 -6.53
C HIS A 104 -18.98 -16.02 -6.49
N HIS A 105 -20.13 -16.29 -7.10
CA HIS A 105 -20.51 -17.64 -7.52
C HIS A 105 -19.59 -18.17 -8.64
N THR A 106 -18.62 -17.37 -9.08
CA THR A 106 -17.60 -17.74 -10.05
C THR A 106 -16.34 -18.23 -9.33
N GLU A 107 -15.91 -19.44 -9.68
CA GLU A 107 -14.64 -20.02 -9.25
C GLU A 107 -13.47 -19.05 -9.46
N VAL A 108 -12.64 -18.87 -8.43
CA VAL A 108 -11.49 -17.97 -8.47
C VAL A 108 -10.40 -18.60 -9.33
N SER A 109 -10.30 -18.17 -10.59
CA SER A 109 -9.29 -18.65 -11.54
C SER A 109 -7.86 -18.29 -11.10
N GLY A 110 -6.89 -19.13 -11.48
CA GLY A 110 -5.45 -18.81 -11.36
C GLY A 110 -5.07 -17.50 -12.07
N MET A 111 -5.80 -17.11 -13.12
CA MET A 111 -5.60 -15.81 -13.78
C MET A 111 -6.04 -14.63 -12.91
N THR A 112 -7.10 -14.78 -12.10
CA THR A 112 -7.52 -13.77 -11.12
C THR A 112 -6.46 -13.60 -10.04
N LYS A 113 -5.91 -14.71 -9.53
CA LYS A 113 -4.77 -14.70 -8.57
C LYS A 113 -3.55 -14.00 -9.16
N PHE A 114 -3.29 -14.19 -10.46
CA PHE A 114 -2.21 -13.52 -11.19
C PHE A 114 -2.44 -12.01 -11.32
N GLY A 115 -3.64 -11.61 -11.73
CA GLY A 115 -4.04 -10.21 -11.79
C GLY A 115 -3.92 -9.50 -10.44
N ALA A 116 -4.46 -10.10 -9.37
CA ALA A 116 -4.37 -9.58 -8.00
C ALA A 116 -2.92 -9.41 -7.53
N SER A 117 -2.06 -10.38 -7.84
CA SER A 117 -0.62 -10.34 -7.52
C SER A 117 0.09 -9.16 -8.19
N PHE A 118 -0.22 -8.91 -9.47
CA PHE A 118 0.34 -7.76 -10.19
C PHE A 118 -0.29 -6.43 -9.78
N LEU A 119 -1.56 -6.38 -9.38
CA LEU A 119 -2.17 -5.19 -8.80
C LEU A 119 -1.43 -4.76 -7.53
N GLY A 120 -1.26 -5.67 -6.56
CA GLY A 120 -0.54 -5.38 -5.32
C GLY A 120 0.92 -4.98 -5.57
N ALA A 121 1.64 -5.73 -6.40
CA ALA A 121 3.04 -5.43 -6.72
C ALA A 121 3.20 -4.09 -7.45
N SER A 122 2.34 -3.78 -8.42
CA SER A 122 2.40 -2.53 -9.17
C SER A 122 2.09 -1.33 -8.29
N PHE A 123 1.08 -1.42 -7.43
CA PHE A 123 0.80 -0.35 -6.46
C PHE A 123 1.98 -0.13 -5.52
N TRP A 124 2.58 -1.20 -5.00
CA TRP A 124 3.71 -1.08 -4.10
C TRP A 124 4.92 -0.39 -4.74
N TRP A 125 5.30 -0.79 -5.96
CA TRP A 125 6.42 -0.16 -6.66
C TRP A 125 6.09 1.26 -7.16
N LEU A 126 4.82 1.56 -7.44
CA LEU A 126 4.33 2.92 -7.66
C LEU A 126 4.51 3.77 -6.41
N ALA A 127 4.13 3.25 -5.24
CA ALA A 127 4.31 3.93 -3.95
C ALA A 127 5.79 4.18 -3.65
N VAL A 128 6.66 3.18 -3.80
CA VAL A 128 8.13 3.35 -3.66
C VAL A 128 8.66 4.39 -4.64
N SER A 129 8.20 4.39 -5.89
CA SER A 129 8.63 5.38 -6.89
C SER A 129 8.20 6.80 -6.52
N LEU A 130 6.97 6.97 -6.02
CA LEU A 130 6.44 8.24 -5.54
C LEU A 130 7.15 8.73 -4.27
N PHE A 131 7.53 7.82 -3.38
CA PHE A 131 8.25 8.17 -2.15
C PHE A 131 9.51 9.00 -2.46
N GLY A 132 10.26 8.64 -3.50
CA GLY A 132 11.46 9.41 -3.87
C GLY A 132 11.15 10.87 -4.19
N VAL A 133 10.08 11.10 -4.95
CA VAL A 133 9.62 12.46 -5.32
C VAL A 133 9.09 13.20 -4.10
N PHE A 134 8.26 12.53 -3.30
CA PHE A 134 7.72 13.07 -2.06
C PHE A 134 8.81 13.49 -1.09
N PHE A 135 9.79 12.63 -0.83
CA PHE A 135 10.83 12.91 0.14
C PHE A 135 11.77 14.04 -0.31
N ILE A 136 12.05 14.13 -1.61
CA ILE A 136 12.78 15.28 -2.17
C ILE A 136 11.99 16.57 -2.00
N ALA A 137 10.70 16.54 -2.34
CA ALA A 137 9.87 17.72 -2.25
C ALA A 137 9.74 18.22 -0.80
N VAL A 138 9.61 17.30 0.17
CA VAL A 138 9.70 17.63 1.61
C VAL A 138 11.06 18.24 1.94
N GLY A 139 12.16 17.64 1.47
CA GLY A 139 13.52 18.13 1.72
C GLY A 139 13.75 19.56 1.21
N TYR A 140 13.25 19.90 0.03
CA TYR A 140 13.30 21.27 -0.50
C TYR A 140 12.39 22.24 0.27
N LEU A 141 11.16 21.83 0.60
CA LEU A 141 10.21 22.70 1.29
C LEU A 141 10.62 22.99 2.75
N ALA A 142 11.16 22.00 3.43
CA ALA A 142 11.61 22.12 4.81
C ALA A 142 13.07 22.57 4.94
N ASN A 143 13.76 22.87 3.82
CA ASN A 143 15.17 23.31 3.80
C ASN A 143 16.09 22.37 4.59
N VAL A 144 15.94 21.07 4.40
CA VAL A 144 16.65 20.06 5.18
C VAL A 144 18.07 19.85 4.63
N GLY A 145 19.10 19.91 5.47
CA GLY A 145 20.48 19.70 5.03
C GLY A 145 20.88 18.24 4.85
N TRP A 146 20.59 17.37 5.83
CA TRP A 146 21.11 15.99 5.86
C TRP A 146 20.66 15.10 4.68
N TYR A 147 19.48 15.34 4.09
CA TYR A 147 18.97 14.49 3.00
C TYR A 147 19.75 14.68 1.69
N VAL A 148 20.59 15.71 1.57
CA VAL A 148 21.36 16.01 0.36
C VAL A 148 22.25 14.83 -0.05
N MET A 149 22.77 14.05 0.90
CA MET A 149 23.51 12.81 0.60
C MET A 149 22.65 11.71 -0.04
N LEU A 150 21.34 11.73 0.16
CA LEU A 150 20.40 10.73 -0.36
C LEU A 150 19.67 11.21 -1.62
N LYS A 151 19.73 12.52 -1.88
CA LYS A 151 18.96 13.23 -2.89
C LYS A 151 19.06 12.61 -4.28
N ARG A 152 20.27 12.31 -4.77
CA ARG A 152 20.46 11.69 -6.09
C ARG A 152 19.86 10.29 -6.18
N VAL A 153 19.82 9.54 -5.08
CA VAL A 153 19.14 8.23 -5.05
C VAL A 153 17.64 8.42 -5.25
N LEU A 154 17.03 9.31 -4.46
CA LEU A 154 15.60 9.61 -4.49
C LEU A 154 15.17 10.21 -5.84
N GLU A 155 16.01 11.01 -6.49
CA GLU A 155 15.70 11.67 -7.76
C GLU A 155 15.53 10.69 -8.91
N ASN A 156 16.07 9.48 -8.77
CA ASN A 156 15.99 8.48 -9.81
C ASN A 156 14.75 7.58 -9.68
N TYR A 157 14.00 7.66 -8.57
CA TYR A 157 12.84 6.82 -8.32
C TYR A 157 11.69 7.11 -9.30
N TYR A 158 11.43 8.38 -9.63
CA TYR A 158 10.34 8.75 -10.53
C TYR A 158 10.49 8.17 -11.94
N ARG A 159 11.70 7.77 -12.34
CA ARG A 159 11.96 7.19 -13.67
C ARG A 159 11.18 5.89 -13.87
N PHE A 160 10.85 5.18 -12.79
CA PHE A 160 10.05 3.97 -12.85
C PHE A 160 8.53 4.26 -12.84
N LEU A 161 8.11 5.47 -12.48
CA LEU A 161 6.71 5.85 -12.28
C LEU A 161 5.84 5.67 -13.55
N PRO A 162 6.28 6.08 -14.76
CA PRO A 162 5.51 5.83 -15.99
C PRO A 162 5.40 4.34 -16.33
N PHE A 163 6.46 3.56 -16.10
CA PHE A 163 6.47 2.13 -16.39
C PHE A 163 5.49 1.37 -15.51
N VAL A 164 5.53 1.62 -14.20
CA VAL A 164 4.63 0.96 -13.26
C VAL A 164 3.18 1.43 -13.42
N GLY A 165 2.96 2.71 -13.78
CA GLY A 165 1.63 3.19 -14.18
C GLY A 165 1.08 2.49 -15.42
N GLY A 166 1.93 2.24 -16.43
CA GLY A 166 1.57 1.44 -17.60
C GLY A 166 1.23 -0.01 -17.24
N ILE A 167 1.98 -0.63 -16.32
CA ILE A 167 1.69 -1.99 -15.84
C ILE A 167 0.35 -2.03 -15.09
N LEU A 168 0.06 -1.04 -14.24
CA LEU A 168 -1.22 -0.93 -13.55
C LEU A 168 -2.40 -0.82 -14.54
N LEU A 169 -2.23 -0.05 -15.62
CA LEU A 169 -3.23 0.03 -16.70
C LEU A 169 -3.42 -1.31 -17.41
N LEU A 170 -2.31 -2.02 -17.72
CA LEU A 170 -2.40 -3.35 -18.34
C LEU A 170 -3.13 -4.34 -17.43
N VAL A 171 -2.86 -4.31 -16.12
CA VAL A 171 -3.58 -5.14 -15.14
C VAL A 171 -5.07 -4.82 -15.15
N PHE A 172 -5.45 -3.54 -15.14
CA PHE A 172 -6.86 -3.15 -15.19
C PHE A 172 -7.55 -3.53 -16.50
N ILE A 173 -6.88 -3.40 -17.64
CA ILE A 173 -7.44 -3.73 -18.96
C ILE A 173 -7.66 -5.23 -19.09
N ILE A 174 -6.67 -6.04 -18.68
CA ILE A 174 -6.68 -7.49 -18.86
C ILE A 174 -7.53 -8.18 -17.79
N PHE A 175 -7.36 -7.82 -16.51
CA PHE A 175 -7.94 -8.53 -15.35
C PHE A 175 -9.02 -7.73 -14.63
N GLY A 176 -9.39 -6.55 -15.13
CA GLY A 176 -10.23 -5.65 -14.33
C GLY A 176 -11.63 -6.20 -14.03
N LYS A 177 -12.20 -7.08 -14.87
CA LYS A 177 -13.49 -7.73 -14.57
C LYS A 177 -13.38 -8.74 -13.44
N ASP A 178 -12.23 -9.38 -13.30
CA ASP A 178 -11.99 -10.40 -12.28
C ASP A 178 -11.55 -9.78 -10.94
N ILE A 179 -10.96 -8.58 -10.97
CA ILE A 179 -10.42 -7.90 -9.79
C ILE A 179 -11.41 -6.90 -9.17
N TYR A 180 -12.20 -6.22 -10.02
CA TYR A 180 -13.08 -5.14 -9.56
C TYR A 180 -14.54 -5.54 -9.77
N MET A 181 -15.24 -5.84 -8.67
CA MET A 181 -16.64 -6.29 -8.69
C MET A 181 -17.54 -5.32 -9.47
N TRP A 182 -17.37 -4.01 -9.28
CA TRP A 182 -18.15 -2.97 -9.96
C TRP A 182 -17.99 -2.96 -11.49
N LYS A 183 -16.93 -3.58 -12.04
CA LYS A 183 -16.73 -3.71 -13.49
C LYS A 183 -17.42 -4.94 -14.09
N ALA A 184 -17.74 -5.93 -13.26
CA ALA A 184 -18.43 -7.15 -13.66
C ALA A 184 -19.96 -7.05 -13.49
N VAL A 185 -20.44 -6.25 -12.54
CA VAL A 185 -21.87 -6.11 -12.21
C VAL A 185 -22.62 -5.27 -13.25
N GLU A 186 -23.74 -5.78 -13.74
CA GLU A 186 -24.62 -5.06 -14.67
C GLU A 186 -25.38 -3.91 -13.99
N GLU A 187 -25.71 -2.88 -14.76
CA GLU A 187 -26.45 -1.71 -14.27
C GLU A 187 -27.85 -2.08 -13.77
N GLY A 188 -28.24 -1.56 -12.62
CA GLY A 188 -29.53 -1.86 -11.99
C GLY A 188 -29.51 -3.08 -11.08
N THR A 189 -28.38 -3.82 -10.99
CA THR A 189 -28.28 -5.03 -10.16
C THR A 189 -27.97 -4.68 -8.70
N ASP A 190 -27.19 -3.64 -8.46
CA ASP A 190 -26.72 -3.24 -7.13
C ASP A 190 -26.81 -1.72 -6.97
N ALA A 191 -27.79 -1.27 -6.19
CA ALA A 191 -28.06 0.14 -5.97
C ALA A 191 -26.87 0.92 -5.39
N LEU A 192 -26.02 0.27 -4.58
CA LEU A 192 -24.87 0.91 -3.95
C LEU A 192 -23.73 1.12 -4.95
N ILE A 193 -23.49 0.14 -5.83
CA ILE A 193 -22.54 0.28 -6.93
C ILE A 193 -23.06 1.30 -7.95
N ASP A 194 -24.35 1.25 -8.27
CA ASP A 194 -24.98 2.17 -9.23
C ASP A 194 -24.87 3.62 -8.76
N GLY A 195 -25.07 3.88 -7.47
CA GLY A 195 -24.84 5.20 -6.86
C GLY A 195 -23.39 5.69 -6.96
N LYS A 196 -22.42 4.81 -7.17
CA LYS A 196 -20.99 5.13 -7.29
C LYS A 196 -20.49 5.16 -8.74
N ARG A 197 -21.30 4.85 -9.76
CA ARG A 197 -20.88 4.74 -11.18
C ARG A 197 -20.23 5.98 -11.77
N ALA A 198 -20.58 7.17 -11.28
CA ALA A 198 -19.91 8.41 -11.67
C ALA A 198 -18.39 8.36 -11.41
N LEU A 199 -18.00 7.68 -10.33
CA LEU A 199 -16.61 7.48 -9.93
C LEU A 199 -16.07 6.10 -10.39
N LEU A 200 -16.88 5.05 -10.24
CA LEU A 200 -16.53 3.66 -10.53
C LEU A 200 -16.95 3.28 -11.95
N ASN A 201 -16.22 3.79 -12.93
CA ASN A 201 -16.34 3.37 -14.32
C ASN A 201 -14.96 3.25 -14.97
N GLY A 202 -14.87 2.43 -16.02
CA GLY A 202 -13.58 2.11 -16.65
C GLY A 202 -12.87 3.32 -17.27
N VAL A 203 -13.64 4.27 -17.82
CA VAL A 203 -13.07 5.49 -18.42
C VAL A 203 -12.45 6.37 -17.33
N PHE A 204 -13.16 6.61 -16.24
CA PHE A 204 -12.67 7.40 -15.11
C PHE A 204 -11.47 6.72 -14.43
N PHE A 205 -11.49 5.40 -14.25
CA PHE A 205 -10.35 4.66 -13.71
C PHE A 205 -9.10 4.88 -14.57
N ILE A 206 -9.17 4.62 -15.88
CA ILE A 206 -8.04 4.79 -16.80
C ILE A 206 -7.57 6.25 -16.84
N ALA A 207 -8.50 7.19 -16.93
CA ALA A 207 -8.20 8.61 -16.91
C ALA A 207 -7.50 9.02 -15.61
N SER A 208 -7.91 8.49 -14.45
CA SER A 208 -7.29 8.77 -13.16
C SER A 208 -5.84 8.28 -13.10
N VAL A 209 -5.55 7.07 -13.61
CA VAL A 209 -4.18 6.53 -13.65
C VAL A 209 -3.31 7.37 -14.57
N VAL A 210 -3.77 7.64 -15.80
CA VAL A 210 -3.03 8.44 -16.77
C VAL A 210 -2.77 9.85 -16.24
N LEU A 211 -3.79 10.51 -15.71
CA LEU A 211 -3.68 11.87 -15.19
C LEU A 211 -2.72 11.95 -14.01
N LEU A 212 -2.93 11.14 -12.97
CA LEU A 212 -2.14 11.19 -11.74
C LEU A 212 -0.68 10.82 -12.00
N VAL A 213 -0.43 9.71 -12.72
CA VAL A 213 0.94 9.27 -13.05
C VAL A 213 1.64 10.30 -13.93
N SER A 214 0.95 10.91 -14.90
CA SER A 214 1.54 11.93 -15.78
C SER A 214 1.88 13.21 -15.02
N VAL A 215 0.98 13.70 -14.16
CA VAL A 215 1.19 14.90 -13.34
C VAL A 215 2.37 14.70 -12.40
N TRP A 216 2.41 13.58 -11.67
CA TRP A 216 3.51 13.27 -10.77
C TRP A 216 4.84 13.09 -11.52
N SER A 217 4.84 12.39 -12.66
CA SER A 217 6.05 12.19 -13.47
C SER A 217 6.58 13.50 -14.05
N LEU A 218 5.69 14.38 -14.51
CA LEU A 218 6.03 15.69 -15.05
C LEU A 218 6.64 16.59 -13.97
N LEU A 219 5.99 16.71 -12.81
CA LEU A 219 6.50 17.51 -11.70
C LEU A 219 7.83 16.96 -11.16
N ALA A 220 7.96 15.64 -11.03
CA ALA A 220 9.21 14.99 -10.65
C ALA A 220 10.33 15.27 -11.66
N HIS A 221 10.03 15.21 -12.96
CA HIS A 221 10.97 15.55 -14.01
C HIS A 221 11.41 17.02 -13.94
N MET A 222 10.48 17.94 -13.66
CA MET A 222 10.79 19.36 -13.50
C MET A 222 11.68 19.62 -12.29
N ILE A 223 11.42 18.96 -11.15
CA ILE A 223 12.29 19.03 -9.95
C ILE A 223 13.69 18.52 -10.27
N LYS A 224 13.80 17.32 -10.88
CA LYS A 224 15.11 16.77 -11.27
C LYS A 224 15.84 17.68 -12.26
N LYS A 225 15.15 18.18 -13.29
CA LYS A 225 15.75 19.07 -14.30
C LYS A 225 16.30 20.34 -13.65
N ALA A 226 15.55 20.94 -12.73
CA ALA A 226 16.01 22.09 -11.96
C ALA A 226 17.23 21.73 -11.09
N SER A 227 17.21 20.59 -10.39
CA SER A 227 18.38 20.15 -9.63
C SER A 227 19.62 19.88 -10.48
N HIS A 228 19.48 19.28 -11.66
CA HIS A 228 20.63 19.03 -12.53
C HIS A 228 21.21 20.35 -13.06
N ALA A 229 20.35 21.34 -13.33
CA ALA A 229 20.77 22.68 -13.70
C ALA A 229 21.46 23.42 -12.54
N GLU A 230 20.98 23.24 -11.30
CA GLU A 230 21.65 23.71 -10.07
C GLU A 230 23.07 23.14 -9.96
N GLU A 231 23.23 21.84 -10.24
CA GLU A 231 24.57 21.23 -10.24
C GLU A 231 25.49 21.81 -11.31
N ALA A 232 24.97 22.09 -12.50
CA ALA A 232 25.78 22.55 -13.62
C ALA A 232 26.15 24.05 -13.55
N GLN A 233 25.25 24.88 -13.02
CA GLN A 233 25.37 26.35 -13.06
C GLN A 233 25.71 26.96 -11.69
N GLY A 234 25.43 26.23 -10.59
CA GLY A 234 25.48 26.78 -9.24
C GLY A 234 24.41 27.84 -8.97
N GLY A 235 24.57 28.56 -7.86
CA GLY A 235 23.65 29.63 -7.44
C GLY A 235 22.30 29.14 -6.93
N LEU A 236 21.41 30.08 -6.62
CA LEU A 236 20.13 29.80 -5.94
C LEU A 236 18.91 29.80 -6.87
N GLU A 237 19.05 30.18 -8.15
CA GLU A 237 17.89 30.30 -9.04
C GLU A 237 17.21 28.95 -9.28
N ASN A 238 17.99 27.91 -9.60
CA ASN A 238 17.48 26.57 -9.83
C ASN A 238 17.05 25.88 -8.53
N HIS A 239 17.66 26.24 -7.40
CA HIS A 239 17.20 25.85 -6.07
C HIS A 239 15.78 26.35 -5.80
N LYS A 240 15.52 27.65 -6.02
CA LYS A 240 14.20 28.27 -5.87
C LYS A 240 13.15 27.66 -6.81
N LYS A 241 13.54 27.28 -8.04
CA LYS A 241 12.65 26.53 -8.95
C LYS A 241 12.29 25.17 -8.38
N SER A 242 13.24 24.44 -7.79
CA SER A 242 12.99 23.15 -7.15
C SER A 242 12.03 23.28 -5.97
N ILE A 243 12.17 24.32 -5.14
CA ILE A 243 11.22 24.65 -4.07
C ILE A 243 9.82 24.91 -4.65
N LYS A 244 9.73 25.75 -5.70
CA LYS A 244 8.44 26.07 -6.35
C LYS A 244 7.73 24.83 -6.89
N PHE A 245 8.45 23.97 -7.62
CA PHE A 245 7.85 22.73 -8.16
C PHE A 245 7.50 21.74 -7.05
N SER A 246 8.29 21.69 -5.97
CA SER A 246 7.97 20.88 -4.78
C SER A 246 6.69 21.37 -4.08
N ALA A 247 6.49 22.69 -4.00
CA ALA A 247 5.28 23.29 -3.44
C ALA A 247 4.03 22.95 -4.27
N ILE A 248 4.16 22.90 -5.60
CA ILE A 248 3.07 22.48 -6.50
C ILE A 248 2.83 20.97 -6.40
N PHE A 249 3.90 20.18 -6.29
CA PHE A 249 3.81 18.73 -6.18
C PHE A 249 3.06 18.30 -4.92
N MET A 250 3.30 18.93 -3.77
CA MET A 250 2.82 18.42 -2.48
C MET A 250 1.28 18.27 -2.38
N PRO A 251 0.45 19.26 -2.80
CA PRO A 251 -1.00 19.08 -2.84
C PRO A 251 -1.44 18.02 -3.87
N THR A 252 -0.82 17.98 -5.05
CA THR A 252 -1.15 16.97 -6.08
C THR A 252 -0.79 15.56 -5.64
N PHE A 253 0.25 15.41 -4.82
CA PHE A 253 0.59 14.16 -4.16
C PHE A 253 -0.43 13.81 -3.08
N GLY A 254 -0.70 14.71 -2.12
CA GLY A 254 -1.60 14.41 -1.00
C GLY A 254 -3.01 14.02 -1.44
N LEU A 255 -3.62 14.84 -2.31
CA LEU A 255 -4.97 14.57 -2.84
C LEU A 255 -4.96 13.43 -3.86
N GLY A 256 -3.99 13.43 -4.78
CA GLY A 256 -3.91 12.41 -5.82
C GLY A 256 -3.61 11.02 -5.27
N PHE A 257 -2.73 10.89 -4.29
CA PHE A 257 -2.36 9.60 -3.71
C PHE A 257 -3.50 9.03 -2.86
N SER A 258 -4.28 9.91 -2.21
CA SER A 258 -5.52 9.52 -1.55
C SER A 258 -6.56 9.01 -2.56
N ALA A 259 -6.78 9.77 -3.65
CA ALA A 259 -7.66 9.34 -4.73
C ALA A 259 -7.20 8.01 -5.35
N ALA A 260 -5.91 7.83 -5.61
CA ALA A 260 -5.33 6.58 -6.09
C ALA A 260 -5.56 5.40 -5.13
N SER A 261 -5.40 5.62 -3.82
CA SER A 261 -5.65 4.59 -2.80
C SER A 261 -7.11 4.14 -2.80
N PHE A 262 -8.05 5.08 -2.93
CA PHE A 262 -9.47 4.76 -2.99
C PHE A 262 -9.87 4.12 -4.32
N LEU A 263 -9.45 4.69 -5.44
CA LEU A 263 -9.86 4.26 -6.77
C LEU A 263 -9.20 2.96 -7.20
N TRP A 264 -7.94 2.73 -6.87
CA TRP A 264 -7.16 1.60 -7.41
C TRP A 264 -7.06 0.42 -6.45
N LEU A 265 -7.32 0.62 -5.15
CA LEU A 265 -7.25 -0.46 -4.16
C LEU A 265 -8.56 -0.63 -3.42
N MET A 266 -9.06 0.41 -2.75
CA MET A 266 -10.28 0.28 -1.94
C MET A 266 -11.46 -0.16 -2.80
N SER A 267 -11.56 0.33 -4.05
CA SER A 267 -12.63 -0.01 -4.99
C SER A 267 -12.68 -1.48 -5.44
N VAL A 268 -11.68 -2.30 -5.09
CA VAL A 268 -11.76 -3.76 -5.26
C VAL A 268 -13.01 -4.31 -4.56
N ASP A 269 -13.29 -3.79 -3.36
CA ASP A 269 -14.50 -4.06 -2.58
C ASP A 269 -15.36 -2.78 -2.56
N PRO A 270 -16.33 -2.64 -3.48
CA PRO A 270 -17.10 -1.41 -3.61
C PRO A 270 -18.12 -1.23 -2.47
N HIS A 271 -18.43 -2.25 -1.68
CA HIS A 271 -19.36 -2.16 -0.55
C HIS A 271 -18.69 -1.64 0.70
N TRP A 272 -17.38 -1.83 0.82
CA TRP A 272 -16.58 -1.34 1.92
C TRP A 272 -16.01 0.06 1.69
N PHE A 273 -15.86 0.85 2.75
CA PHE A 273 -15.20 2.15 2.71
C PHE A 273 -14.54 2.49 4.04
N SER A 274 -13.46 3.27 3.99
CA SER A 274 -12.76 3.75 5.18
C SER A 274 -11.94 4.99 4.86
N THR A 275 -12.21 6.09 5.56
CA THR A 275 -11.51 7.37 5.35
C THR A 275 -10.01 7.29 5.61
N ILE A 276 -9.60 6.55 6.65
CA ILE A 276 -8.18 6.41 7.06
C ILE A 276 -7.37 5.50 6.12
N TYR A 277 -8.01 4.82 5.16
CA TYR A 277 -7.38 3.87 4.25
C TYR A 277 -6.26 4.50 3.39
N ALA A 278 -6.46 5.74 2.93
CA ALA A 278 -5.43 6.47 2.20
C ALA A 278 -4.18 6.75 3.06
N VAL A 279 -4.39 7.07 4.35
CA VAL A 279 -3.30 7.32 5.31
C VAL A 279 -2.55 6.02 5.63
N TYR A 280 -3.27 4.91 5.67
CA TYR A 280 -2.68 3.57 5.80
C TYR A 280 -1.73 3.24 4.64
N CYS A 281 -2.19 3.43 3.40
CA CYS A 281 -1.37 3.29 2.20
C CYS A 281 -0.17 4.25 2.21
N PHE A 282 -0.34 5.47 2.71
CA PHE A 282 0.75 6.45 2.83
C PHE A 282 1.81 6.03 3.84
N ALA A 283 1.40 5.47 4.98
CA ALA A 283 2.33 4.91 5.96
C ALA A 283 3.17 3.78 5.32
N GLY A 284 2.53 2.91 4.54
CA GLY A 284 3.22 1.88 3.75
C GLY A 284 4.22 2.47 2.75
N LEU A 285 3.80 3.47 1.96
CA LEU A 285 4.65 4.21 1.02
C LEU A 285 5.92 4.72 1.71
N PHE A 286 5.77 5.34 2.88
CA PHE A 286 6.88 5.96 3.59
C PHE A 286 7.87 4.91 4.12
N VAL A 287 7.37 3.92 4.86
CA VAL A 287 8.21 2.86 5.45
C VAL A 287 8.95 2.08 4.36
N GLY A 288 8.23 1.70 3.29
CA GLY A 288 8.80 0.99 2.15
C GLY A 288 9.86 1.79 1.41
N GLY A 289 9.51 3.00 0.99
CA GLY A 289 10.41 3.85 0.23
C GLY A 289 11.67 4.23 0.98
N MET A 290 11.57 4.54 2.29
CA MET A 290 12.75 4.82 3.12
C MET A 290 13.63 3.57 3.27
N THR A 291 13.02 2.39 3.41
CA THR A 291 13.77 1.12 3.52
C THR A 291 14.51 0.78 2.23
N VAL A 292 13.88 0.96 1.07
CA VAL A 292 14.54 0.79 -0.24
C VAL A 292 15.67 1.81 -0.42
N THR A 293 15.43 3.06 0.00
CA THR A 293 16.46 4.12 -0.02
C THR A 293 17.66 3.69 0.81
N MET A 294 17.44 3.13 2.00
CA MET A 294 18.49 2.62 2.87
C MET A 294 19.31 1.50 2.23
N PHE A 295 18.67 0.54 1.57
CA PHE A 295 19.41 -0.51 0.87
C PHE A 295 20.29 0.05 -0.25
N ILE A 296 19.76 0.97 -1.05
CA ILE A 296 20.49 1.56 -2.18
C ILE A 296 21.66 2.42 -1.67
N THR A 297 21.43 3.33 -0.73
CA THR A 297 22.46 4.28 -0.27
C THR A 297 23.59 3.56 0.47
N THR A 298 23.25 2.59 1.33
CA THR A 298 24.28 1.80 2.01
C THR A 298 25.05 0.91 1.03
N HIS A 299 24.41 0.38 -0.03
CA HIS A 299 25.11 -0.36 -1.08
C HIS A 299 26.10 0.51 -1.85
N LEU A 300 25.68 1.72 -2.26
CA LEU A 300 26.53 2.66 -2.99
C LEU A 300 27.73 3.10 -2.12
N ARG A 301 27.49 3.36 -0.84
CA ARG A 301 28.56 3.69 0.12
C ARG A 301 29.57 2.55 0.27
N ASP A 302 29.12 1.32 0.45
CA ASP A 302 30.02 0.16 0.57
C ASP A 302 30.83 -0.10 -0.73
N LYS A 303 30.37 0.45 -1.87
CA LYS A 303 31.11 0.47 -3.15
C LYS A 303 31.97 1.70 -3.37
N GLY A 304 32.04 2.62 -2.41
CA GLY A 304 32.85 3.83 -2.47
C GLY A 304 32.24 4.96 -3.31
N HIS A 305 30.98 4.84 -3.72
CA HIS A 305 30.29 5.84 -4.55
C HIS A 305 29.66 7.00 -3.75
N LEU A 306 29.50 6.82 -2.44
CA LEU A 306 29.02 7.85 -1.49
C LEU A 306 29.99 7.95 -0.30
N PRO A 307 31.23 8.44 -0.50
CA PRO A 307 32.25 8.50 0.55
C PRO A 307 31.84 9.38 1.74
N ASN A 308 31.01 10.41 1.52
CA ASN A 308 30.58 11.32 2.58
C ASN A 308 29.36 10.81 3.37
N LEU A 309 28.76 9.68 2.98
CA LEU A 309 27.65 9.06 3.70
C LEU A 309 28.17 8.27 4.92
N HIS A 310 27.95 8.81 6.12
CA HIS A 310 28.43 8.23 7.38
C HIS A 310 27.29 7.87 8.35
N GLY A 311 27.63 7.44 9.58
CA GLY A 311 26.68 6.86 10.54
C GLY A 311 25.55 7.79 10.99
N ASP A 312 25.73 9.10 10.97
CA ASP A 312 24.70 10.08 11.36
C ASP A 312 23.59 10.21 10.31
N HIS A 313 23.93 10.15 9.01
CA HIS A 313 22.93 10.02 7.94
C HIS A 313 22.12 8.73 8.07
N LEU A 314 22.79 7.62 8.39
CA LEU A 314 22.11 6.35 8.64
C LEU A 314 21.21 6.43 9.87
N HIS A 315 21.65 7.13 10.91
CA HIS A 315 20.87 7.32 12.11
C HIS A 315 19.53 7.99 11.80
N ASP A 316 19.52 9.05 11.00
CA ASP A 316 18.28 9.75 10.65
C ASP A 316 17.38 8.92 9.74
N MET A 317 17.93 8.23 8.74
CA MET A 317 17.16 7.24 7.97
C MET A 317 16.55 6.18 8.89
N GLY A 318 17.32 5.70 9.86
CA GLY A 318 16.85 4.75 10.86
C GLY A 318 15.77 5.33 11.77
N LYS A 319 15.85 6.61 12.16
CA LYS A 319 14.77 7.29 12.89
C LYS A 319 13.50 7.35 12.06
N PHE A 320 13.60 7.66 10.77
CA PHE A 320 12.44 7.68 9.85
C PHE A 320 11.82 6.29 9.67
N MET A 321 12.63 5.25 9.44
CA MET A 321 12.14 3.86 9.38
C MET A 321 11.42 3.46 10.67
N PHE A 322 12.01 3.77 11.83
CA PHE A 322 11.45 3.46 13.14
C PHE A 322 10.16 4.24 13.41
N ALA A 323 10.18 5.57 13.26
CA ALA A 323 9.02 6.42 13.53
C ALA A 323 7.84 6.07 12.64
N PHE A 324 8.08 5.82 11.35
CA PHE A 324 6.99 5.48 10.43
C PHE A 324 6.50 4.03 10.57
N SER A 325 7.31 3.11 11.12
CA SER A 325 6.82 1.79 11.52
C SER A 325 5.81 1.89 12.68
N ILE A 326 6.06 2.79 13.63
CA ILE A 326 5.12 3.10 14.72
C ILE A 326 3.89 3.83 14.17
N PHE A 327 4.08 4.80 13.26
CA PHE A 327 2.97 5.48 12.61
C PHE A 327 2.06 4.51 11.84
N TRP A 328 2.65 3.58 11.08
CA TRP A 328 1.88 2.53 10.41
C TRP A 328 1.08 1.69 11.41
N ALA A 329 1.70 1.28 12.53
CA ALA A 329 1.03 0.51 13.57
C ALA A 329 -0.13 1.30 14.20
N TYR A 330 0.08 2.59 14.46
CA TYR A 330 -0.96 3.49 14.96
C TYR A 330 -2.15 3.55 14.01
N ILE A 331 -1.92 3.73 12.71
CA ILE A 331 -2.99 3.78 11.71
C ILE A 331 -3.69 2.43 11.58
N TRP A 332 -2.93 1.33 11.58
CA TRP A 332 -3.46 -0.03 11.56
C TRP A 332 -4.40 -0.29 12.75
N VAL A 333 -3.95 0.04 13.97
CA VAL A 333 -4.75 -0.11 15.19
C VAL A 333 -5.95 0.82 15.15
N SER A 334 -5.78 2.08 14.73
CA SER A 334 -6.88 3.06 14.69
C SER A 334 -7.99 2.61 13.75
N GLN A 335 -7.64 2.08 12.59
CA GLN A 335 -8.61 1.54 11.63
C GLN A 335 -9.31 0.30 12.19
N TYR A 336 -8.54 -0.66 12.71
CA TYR A 336 -9.08 -1.91 13.24
C TYR A 336 -9.99 -1.67 14.45
N LEU A 337 -9.49 -0.92 15.43
CA LEU A 337 -10.18 -0.70 16.71
C LEU A 337 -11.50 0.03 16.52
N LEU A 338 -11.57 1.03 15.65
CA LEU A 338 -12.81 1.79 15.43
C LEU A 338 -13.88 0.93 14.73
N ILE A 339 -13.50 0.16 13.71
CA ILE A 339 -14.42 -0.76 13.04
C ILE A 339 -14.87 -1.86 13.99
N TRP A 340 -13.94 -2.44 14.76
CA TRP A 340 -14.25 -3.46 15.75
C TRP A 340 -15.16 -2.94 16.88
N TYR A 341 -14.94 -1.71 17.36
CA TYR A 341 -15.71 -1.13 18.45
C TYR A 341 -17.13 -0.74 18.02
N ALA A 342 -17.29 -0.14 16.84
CA ALA A 342 -18.61 0.23 16.31
C ALA A 342 -19.39 -1.00 15.80
N ASN A 343 -18.68 -2.02 15.30
CA ASN A 343 -19.21 -3.30 14.85
C ASN A 343 -20.40 -3.17 13.87
N ILE A 344 -20.31 -2.21 12.95
CA ILE A 344 -21.29 -2.01 11.87
C ILE A 344 -21.06 -3.14 10.84
N PRO A 345 -22.08 -3.96 10.48
CA PRO A 345 -21.90 -5.15 9.66
C PRO A 345 -21.19 -4.89 8.33
N GLU A 346 -21.56 -3.82 7.63
CA GLU A 346 -21.03 -3.43 6.32
C GLU A 346 -19.52 -3.11 6.38
N GLU A 347 -19.03 -2.58 7.49
CA GLU A 347 -17.61 -2.23 7.66
C GLU A 347 -16.79 -3.39 8.25
N THR A 348 -17.44 -4.23 9.07
CA THR A 348 -16.81 -5.32 9.82
C THR A 348 -16.40 -6.48 8.92
N VAL A 349 -17.10 -6.70 7.81
CA VAL A 349 -16.82 -7.79 6.84
C VAL A 349 -15.36 -7.79 6.37
N TYR A 350 -14.75 -6.60 6.24
CA TYR A 350 -13.36 -6.43 5.85
C TYR A 350 -12.39 -7.14 6.80
N TYR A 351 -12.55 -6.95 8.12
CA TYR A 351 -11.68 -7.60 9.10
C TYR A 351 -12.10 -9.04 9.38
N PHE A 352 -13.39 -9.34 9.30
CA PHE A 352 -13.88 -10.71 9.45
C PHE A 352 -13.21 -11.67 8.44
N GLN A 353 -13.22 -11.34 7.15
CA GLN A 353 -12.57 -12.16 6.11
C GLN A 353 -11.07 -12.35 6.35
N ARG A 354 -10.39 -11.33 6.89
CA ARG A 354 -8.95 -11.35 7.19
C ARG A 354 -8.63 -12.21 8.40
N MET A 355 -9.49 -12.18 9.41
CA MET A 355 -9.31 -12.97 10.62
C MET A 355 -9.67 -14.44 10.40
N GLU A 356 -10.69 -14.72 9.60
CA GLU A 356 -11.13 -16.09 9.32
C GLU A 356 -10.19 -16.80 8.34
N ASN A 357 -9.92 -16.19 7.19
CA ASN A 357 -9.20 -16.87 6.10
C ASN A 357 -7.68 -16.64 6.15
N TYR A 358 -7.21 -15.63 6.88
CA TYR A 358 -5.81 -15.17 6.84
C TYR A 358 -5.20 -14.91 8.22
N GLN A 359 -5.71 -15.56 9.26
CA GLN A 359 -5.35 -15.30 10.67
C GLN A 359 -3.84 -15.20 10.91
N LEU A 360 -3.06 -16.16 10.38
CA LEU A 360 -1.61 -16.20 10.56
C LEU A 360 -0.93 -14.99 9.91
N LEU A 361 -1.30 -14.66 8.66
CA LEU A 361 -0.73 -13.50 7.97
C LEU A 361 -1.16 -12.20 8.63
N PHE A 362 -2.41 -12.11 9.10
CA PHE A 362 -2.92 -10.95 9.83
C PHE A 362 -2.11 -10.67 11.10
N ALA A 363 -1.82 -11.70 11.91
CA ALA A 363 -0.97 -11.59 13.09
C ALA A 363 0.50 -11.28 12.73
N LEU A 364 1.06 -11.98 11.75
CA LEU A 364 2.43 -11.74 11.28
C LEU A 364 2.60 -10.33 10.73
N ASN A 365 1.57 -9.73 10.13
CA ASN A 365 1.63 -8.37 9.59
C ASN A 365 2.03 -7.36 10.69
N VAL A 366 1.43 -7.48 11.87
CA VAL A 366 1.75 -6.62 13.03
C VAL A 366 3.17 -6.92 13.54
N VAL A 367 3.55 -8.19 13.62
CA VAL A 367 4.88 -8.57 14.11
C VAL A 367 5.99 -8.04 13.21
N LEU A 368 5.86 -8.23 11.90
CA LEU A 368 6.89 -7.88 10.91
C LEU A 368 7.02 -6.36 10.71
N ASN A 369 5.90 -5.63 10.76
CA ASN A 369 5.89 -4.20 10.44
C ASN A 369 5.94 -3.28 11.65
N PHE A 370 5.68 -3.81 12.85
CA PHE A 370 5.71 -3.03 14.08
C PHE A 370 6.58 -3.66 15.15
N VAL A 371 6.23 -4.84 15.67
CA VAL A 371 6.87 -5.39 16.88
C VAL A 371 8.37 -5.60 16.68
N TYR A 372 8.76 -6.25 15.59
CA TYR A 372 10.16 -6.48 15.27
C TYR A 372 10.94 -5.18 15.03
N PRO A 373 10.54 -4.27 14.11
CA PRO A 373 11.29 -3.03 13.89
C PRO A 373 11.30 -2.14 15.14
N PHE A 374 10.24 -2.16 15.95
CA PHE A 374 10.19 -1.42 17.20
C PHE A 374 11.28 -1.86 18.18
N ILE A 375 11.36 -3.17 18.47
CA ILE A 375 12.34 -3.71 19.40
C ILE A 375 13.75 -3.60 18.81
N ALA A 376 13.93 -4.01 17.55
CA ALA A 376 15.25 -4.08 16.92
C ALA A 376 15.89 -2.70 16.71
N MET A 377 15.09 -1.66 16.48
CA MET A 377 15.59 -0.30 16.27
C MET A 377 15.51 0.57 17.52
N MET A 378 15.13 0.06 18.70
CA MET A 378 15.14 0.86 19.92
C MET A 378 16.55 1.39 20.28
N PRO A 379 17.64 0.59 20.19
CA PRO A 379 18.98 1.08 20.52
C PRO A 379 19.51 2.09 19.49
N ARG A 380 20.18 3.15 19.95
CA ARG A 380 20.84 4.15 19.08
C ARG A 380 21.82 3.49 18.09
N LYS A 381 22.64 2.55 18.57
CA LYS A 381 23.64 1.85 17.75
C LYS A 381 23.00 1.12 16.57
N ALA A 382 21.83 0.51 16.78
CA ALA A 382 21.12 -0.24 15.73
C ALA A 382 20.73 0.63 14.53
N LYS A 383 20.55 1.95 14.73
CA LYS A 383 20.24 2.92 13.68
C LYS A 383 21.48 3.51 13.00
N ARG A 384 22.66 3.43 13.61
CA ARG A 384 23.92 3.96 13.03
C ARG A 384 24.67 2.94 12.18
N GLU A 385 24.37 1.66 12.35
CA GLU A 385 25.10 0.56 11.73
C GLU A 385 24.33 -0.03 10.53
N ALA A 386 24.97 -0.07 9.36
CA ALA A 386 24.32 -0.55 8.15
C ALA A 386 23.94 -2.04 8.21
N ALA A 387 24.72 -2.88 8.89
CA ALA A 387 24.40 -4.31 9.03
C ALA A 387 23.07 -4.48 9.80
N SER A 388 22.91 -3.75 10.90
CA SER A 388 21.69 -3.71 11.69
C SER A 388 20.50 -3.18 10.86
N LEU A 389 20.66 -2.00 10.22
CA LEU A 389 19.60 -1.44 9.37
C LEU A 389 19.17 -2.36 8.23
N ARG A 390 20.11 -3.07 7.60
CA ARG A 390 19.80 -4.06 6.55
C ARG A 390 19.07 -5.27 7.10
N SER A 391 19.37 -5.70 8.32
CA SER A 391 18.63 -6.77 8.98
C SER A 391 17.18 -6.39 9.21
N VAL A 392 16.95 -5.22 9.81
CA VAL A 392 15.60 -4.71 10.05
C VAL A 392 14.87 -4.42 8.74
N GLY A 393 15.56 -3.82 7.77
CA GLY A 393 15.00 -3.53 6.46
C GLY A 393 14.51 -4.78 5.71
N ARG A 394 15.18 -5.93 5.84
CA ARG A 394 14.69 -7.18 5.23
C ARG A 394 13.36 -7.61 5.84
N VAL A 395 13.23 -7.54 7.17
CA VAL A 395 11.99 -7.89 7.87
C VAL A 395 10.87 -6.91 7.51
N ILE A 396 11.17 -5.61 7.46
CA ILE A 396 10.21 -4.59 7.02
C ILE A 396 9.72 -4.87 5.60
N LEU A 397 10.61 -5.15 4.63
CA LEU A 397 10.20 -5.43 3.25
C LEU A 397 9.33 -6.70 3.13
N LEU A 398 9.63 -7.75 3.92
CA LEU A 398 8.76 -8.92 4.02
C LEU A 398 7.40 -8.56 4.62
N GLY A 399 7.40 -7.75 5.69
CA GLY A 399 6.19 -7.23 6.29
C GLY A 399 5.36 -6.41 5.31
N ARG A 400 5.99 -5.60 4.43
CA ARG A 400 5.29 -4.84 3.39
C ARG A 400 4.67 -5.73 2.31
N LEU A 401 5.32 -6.84 1.96
CA LEU A 401 4.73 -7.84 1.07
C LEU A 401 3.47 -8.45 1.69
N VAL A 402 3.54 -8.87 2.95
CA VAL A 402 2.38 -9.42 3.69
C VAL A 402 1.27 -8.38 3.81
N ASP A 403 1.64 -7.12 4.08
CA ASP A 403 0.70 -6.02 4.23
C ASP A 403 -0.11 -5.77 2.95
N VAL A 404 0.59 -5.65 1.81
CA VAL A 404 -0.05 -5.48 0.50
C VAL A 404 -0.86 -6.70 0.11
N TYR A 405 -0.44 -7.90 0.51
CA TYR A 405 -1.23 -9.11 0.34
C TYR A 405 -2.57 -9.05 1.07
N LEU A 406 -2.57 -8.64 2.33
CA LEU A 406 -3.79 -8.47 3.11
C LEU A 406 -4.66 -7.30 2.64
N LEU A 407 -4.08 -6.30 1.96
CA LEU A 407 -4.86 -5.22 1.33
C LEU A 407 -5.67 -5.73 0.13
N ILE A 408 -5.12 -6.62 -0.68
CA ILE A 408 -5.71 -7.03 -1.97
C ILE A 408 -6.40 -8.39 -1.90
N ALA A 409 -5.70 -9.43 -1.43
CA ALA A 409 -6.13 -10.81 -1.60
C ALA A 409 -7.50 -11.12 -0.99
N PRO A 410 -7.85 -10.69 0.25
CA PRO A 410 -9.16 -10.97 0.82
C PRO A 410 -10.31 -10.34 0.03
N GLY A 411 -10.13 -9.11 -0.47
CA GLY A 411 -11.17 -8.39 -1.20
C GLY A 411 -11.39 -8.92 -2.63
N VAL A 412 -10.33 -9.40 -3.29
CA VAL A 412 -10.45 -9.97 -4.65
C VAL A 412 -10.80 -11.46 -4.63
N LEU A 413 -10.20 -12.23 -3.70
CA LEU A 413 -10.14 -13.69 -3.77
C LEU A 413 -10.92 -14.37 -2.63
N GLY A 414 -11.44 -13.63 -1.65
CA GLY A 414 -12.15 -14.22 -0.51
C GLY A 414 -11.27 -15.22 0.25
N ALA A 415 -11.76 -16.45 0.46
CA ALA A 415 -10.97 -17.51 1.10
C ALA A 415 -9.89 -18.13 0.18
N GLU A 416 -10.01 -17.96 -1.14
CA GLU A 416 -9.18 -18.63 -2.16
C GLU A 416 -7.80 -18.00 -2.37
N GLY A 417 -7.46 -16.93 -1.64
CA GLY A 417 -6.17 -16.27 -1.82
C GLY A 417 -4.99 -17.20 -1.51
N GLY A 418 -5.03 -17.94 -0.40
CA GLY A 418 -4.06 -19.00 -0.07
C GLY A 418 -2.55 -18.69 -0.21
N PHE A 419 -1.71 -19.70 0.01
CA PHE A 419 -0.26 -19.57 -0.09
C PHE A 419 0.22 -19.37 -1.54
N ALA A 420 -0.45 -19.98 -2.51
CA ALA A 420 -0.08 -19.89 -3.93
C ALA A 420 -0.07 -18.43 -4.43
N THR A 421 -1.10 -17.65 -4.11
CA THR A 421 -1.16 -16.22 -4.50
C THR A 421 -0.09 -15.40 -3.79
N LEU A 422 0.25 -15.73 -2.54
CA LEU A 422 1.34 -15.04 -1.82
C LEU A 422 2.68 -15.24 -2.54
N VAL A 423 2.95 -16.46 -3.00
CA VAL A 423 4.15 -16.79 -3.79
C VAL A 423 4.14 -16.07 -5.14
N MET A 424 3.00 -15.99 -5.82
CA MET A 424 2.85 -15.23 -7.06
C MET A 424 3.11 -13.74 -6.84
N MET A 425 2.55 -13.15 -5.79
CA MET A 425 2.79 -11.74 -5.48
C MET A 425 4.25 -11.48 -5.10
N ALA A 426 4.89 -12.37 -4.32
CA ALA A 426 6.32 -12.29 -4.08
C ALA A 426 7.11 -12.29 -5.41
N GLY A 427 6.72 -13.14 -6.36
CA GLY A 427 7.27 -13.17 -7.70
C GLY A 427 7.10 -11.84 -8.47
N ALA A 428 5.88 -11.29 -8.49
CA ALA A 428 5.60 -9.99 -9.10
C ALA A 428 6.41 -8.86 -8.45
N PHE A 429 6.55 -8.86 -7.11
CA PHE A 429 7.38 -7.91 -6.38
C PHE A 429 8.85 -7.96 -6.85
N LEU A 430 9.41 -9.16 -7.04
CA LEU A 430 10.80 -9.33 -7.48
C LEU A 430 11.00 -8.94 -8.95
N VAL A 431 10.05 -9.27 -9.84
CA VAL A 431 10.10 -8.86 -11.26
C VAL A 431 10.12 -7.34 -11.38
N LEU A 432 9.13 -6.69 -10.77
CA LEU A 432 9.02 -5.23 -10.80
C LEU A 432 10.17 -4.57 -10.05
N GLY A 433 10.65 -5.17 -8.96
CA GLY A 433 11.83 -4.69 -8.23
C GLY A 433 13.11 -4.76 -9.05
N GLY A 434 13.28 -5.80 -9.87
CA GLY A 434 14.43 -5.94 -10.77
C GLY A 434 14.41 -4.82 -11.82
N GLY A 435 13.24 -4.57 -12.39
CA GLY A 435 13.00 -3.44 -13.30
C GLY A 435 13.27 -2.08 -12.62
N PHE A 436 12.74 -1.87 -11.42
CA PHE A 436 12.94 -0.64 -10.64
C PHE A 436 14.42 -0.39 -10.38
N LEU A 437 15.15 -1.37 -9.84
CA LEU A 437 16.58 -1.23 -9.54
C LEU A 437 17.38 -0.98 -10.82
N PHE A 438 17.07 -1.66 -11.92
CA PHE A 438 17.73 -1.41 -13.21
C PHE A 438 17.53 0.04 -13.69
N VAL A 439 16.29 0.53 -13.66
CA VAL A 439 15.95 1.89 -14.12
C VAL A 439 16.60 2.95 -13.21
N VAL A 440 16.56 2.75 -11.90
CA VAL A 440 17.16 3.67 -10.91
C VAL A 440 18.68 3.70 -11.04
N PHE A 441 19.34 2.55 -11.09
CA PHE A 441 20.80 2.48 -11.17
C PHE A 441 21.32 2.98 -12.52
N LYS A 442 20.61 2.70 -13.62
CA LYS A 442 20.91 3.31 -14.92
C LYS A 442 20.83 4.84 -14.84
N GLY A 443 19.94 5.35 -14.00
CA GLY A 443 19.78 6.78 -13.80
C GLY A 443 20.92 7.48 -13.06
N PHE A 444 21.73 6.75 -12.30
CA PHE A 444 22.92 7.29 -11.64
C PHE A 444 24.04 7.66 -12.62
N GLU A 445 23.96 7.25 -13.88
CA GLU A 445 24.94 7.64 -14.90
C GLU A 445 24.75 9.09 -15.39
N ASP A 446 23.56 9.69 -15.18
CA ASP A 446 23.23 11.03 -15.68
C ASP A 446 24.01 12.16 -14.98
N ALA A 447 24.35 11.99 -13.70
CA ALA A 447 24.95 13.03 -12.86
C ALA A 447 25.78 12.43 -11.71
N PRO A 448 26.72 13.21 -11.13
CA PRO A 448 27.41 12.81 -9.91
C PRO A 448 26.43 12.47 -8.79
N LEU A 449 26.76 11.43 -8.00
CA LEU A 449 25.92 10.95 -6.90
C LEU A 449 25.90 11.91 -5.70
N GLU A 450 26.95 12.69 -5.52
CA GLU A 450 27.01 13.76 -4.52
C GLU A 450 26.73 15.10 -5.20
N ALA A 451 25.71 15.81 -4.73
CA ALA A 451 25.29 17.10 -5.28
C ALA A 451 26.10 18.25 -4.67
N LYS A 452 27.33 18.47 -5.17
CA LYS A 452 28.33 19.36 -4.55
C LYS A 452 27.91 20.83 -4.57
N ASN A 453 27.21 21.24 -5.61
CA ASN A 453 26.75 22.62 -5.77
C ASN A 453 25.39 22.90 -5.08
N HIS A 454 24.84 21.92 -4.36
CA HIS A 454 23.63 22.13 -3.58
C HIS A 454 23.92 23.07 -2.39
N PRO A 455 23.03 24.05 -2.07
CA PRO A 455 23.30 25.04 -1.00
C PRO A 455 23.61 24.43 0.37
N TYR A 456 22.94 23.33 0.71
CA TYR A 456 23.14 22.62 1.98
C TYR A 456 24.15 21.46 1.89
N PHE A 457 24.95 21.36 0.83
CA PHE A 457 25.96 20.30 0.72
C PHE A 457 26.98 20.34 1.86
N GLY A 458 27.48 21.54 2.18
CA GLY A 458 28.43 21.75 3.28
C GLY A 458 27.87 21.34 4.65
N GLU A 459 26.61 21.66 4.93
CA GLU A 459 25.91 21.21 6.14
C GLU A 459 25.78 19.68 6.17
N SER A 460 25.39 19.08 5.05
CA SER A 460 25.17 17.64 4.95
C SER A 460 26.45 16.83 5.15
N ILE A 461 27.60 17.25 4.60
CA ILE A 461 28.85 16.51 4.79
C ILE A 461 29.37 16.55 6.24
N HIS A 462 29.03 17.61 6.97
CA HIS A 462 29.34 17.82 8.39
C HIS A 462 28.14 17.50 9.29
N HIS A 463 27.17 16.74 8.78
CA HIS A 463 25.96 16.43 9.51
C HIS A 463 26.27 15.60 10.75
N GLU A 464 25.85 16.07 11.91
CA GLU A 464 25.99 15.36 13.17
C GLU A 464 24.64 15.28 13.85
N THR A 465 24.28 14.10 14.38
CA THR A 465 22.99 13.94 15.07
C THR A 465 22.97 14.46 16.51
N GLY A 466 23.84 15.43 16.85
CA GLY A 466 23.78 16.25 18.07
C GLY A 466 23.59 15.48 19.37
N VAL A 467 24.33 14.38 19.56
CA VAL A 467 24.36 13.62 20.84
C VAL A 467 25.71 12.95 21.06
#